data_AF-A0A7S1W9U8-F1
#
_entry.id   AF-A0A7S1W9U8-F1
#
_cell.length_a   1.000
_cell.length_b   1.000
_cell.length_c   1.000
_cell.angle_alpha   90.00
_cell.angle_beta   90.00
_cell.angle_gamma   90.00
#
_symmetry.space_group_name_H-M   'P 1'
#
loop_
_entity.id
_entity.type
_entity.pdbx_description
1 polymer ?
#
loop_
_entity_poly.entity_id
_entity_poly.type
_entity_poly.pdbx_seq_one_letter_code
_entity_poly.pdbx_strand_id
1 'polypeptide(L)'
;FLYFIGFPTAPHALSLSTMARLARSCAVVLLVLAAVSVPFAGAQPPRPPAPPGAPGSGGSTATGATCNTDGSSANIAFSTEGTNRVITTNFCPNHAVRTINPNDARENSHFGITDQRYPLPLAPTLAPTSQRINLTCIPSAVGIARSGAVFFSVFPGTCGSDAVKLEGDTFDECGGHAEQSGMYHYHMTPSCTHSALATSGQHSPIMGYMVD
;
A
#
# COMPACT_ATOMS: atom_id res chain seq x y z
N PHE A 1 -8.32 -32.83 24.32
CA PHE A 1 -7.27 -32.36 25.25
C PHE A 1 -7.08 -30.87 25.03
N LEU A 2 -7.77 -30.07 25.83
CA LEU A 2 -7.76 -28.60 25.83
C LEU A 2 -6.87 -28.17 27.00
N TYR A 3 -5.92 -27.27 26.80
CA TYR A 3 -5.12 -26.70 27.89
C TYR A 3 -5.49 -25.22 28.06
N PHE A 4 -6.26 -24.93 29.11
CA PHE A 4 -6.47 -23.58 29.63
C PHE A 4 -5.29 -23.25 30.56
N ILE A 5 -4.65 -22.10 30.36
CA ILE A 5 -3.74 -21.51 31.35
C ILE A 5 -4.38 -20.22 31.84
N GLY A 6 -4.87 -20.26 33.08
CA GLY A 6 -5.39 -19.10 33.79
C GLY A 6 -4.30 -18.20 34.35
N PHE A 7 -4.60 -16.90 34.38
CA PHE A 7 -3.84 -15.84 35.05
C PHE A 7 -3.83 -16.02 36.57
N PRO A 8 -2.76 -15.59 37.26
CA PRO A 8 -2.89 -15.02 38.60
C PRO A 8 -2.80 -13.49 38.53
N THR A 9 -3.86 -12.85 39.01
CA THR A 9 -3.92 -11.44 39.39
C THR A 9 -3.18 -11.21 40.70
N ALA A 10 -2.24 -10.26 40.74
CA ALA A 10 -1.72 -9.68 41.98
C ALA A 10 -1.41 -8.19 41.76
N PRO A 11 -1.92 -7.29 42.63
CA PRO A 11 -1.67 -5.86 42.52
C PRO A 11 -0.39 -5.49 43.27
N HIS A 12 0.64 -5.04 42.55
CA HIS A 12 1.79 -4.38 43.17
C HIS A 12 1.47 -2.90 43.41
N ALA A 13 1.16 -2.58 44.67
CA ALA A 13 1.11 -1.23 45.17
C ALA A 13 2.52 -0.59 45.09
N LEU A 14 2.65 0.45 44.27
CA LEU A 14 3.84 1.29 44.23
C LEU A 14 3.82 2.25 45.43
N SER A 15 4.84 2.12 46.29
CA SER A 15 5.02 2.96 47.49
C SER A 15 5.30 4.42 47.13
N LEU A 16 4.65 5.33 47.87
CA LEU A 16 4.72 6.80 47.77
C LEU A 16 6.12 7.41 48.05
N SER A 17 7.11 6.58 48.38
CA SER A 17 8.46 6.99 48.76
C SER A 17 9.45 7.19 47.59
N THR A 18 9.05 6.85 46.36
CA THR A 18 9.94 6.96 45.18
C THR A 18 9.71 8.22 44.33
N MET A 19 8.64 8.98 44.60
CA MET A 19 8.31 10.21 43.85
C MET A 19 9.02 11.49 44.34
N ALA A 20 9.90 11.40 45.35
CA ALA A 20 10.50 12.58 45.97
C ALA A 20 12.02 12.79 45.67
N ARG A 21 12.61 12.08 44.71
CA ARG A 21 14.04 12.22 44.36
C ARG A 21 14.36 12.78 42.97
N LEU A 22 13.35 13.20 42.20
CA LEU A 22 13.56 13.83 40.89
C LEU A 22 13.21 15.33 40.83
N ALA A 23 13.04 15.98 41.99
CA ALA A 23 12.66 17.40 42.10
C ALA A 23 13.82 18.31 42.55
N ARG A 24 15.07 17.94 42.25
CA ARG A 24 16.26 18.73 42.59
C ARG A 24 17.28 18.70 41.45
N SER A 25 17.00 19.49 40.43
CA SER A 25 18.00 20.19 39.60
C SER A 25 17.25 21.23 38.76
N CYS A 26 16.91 22.33 39.42
CA CYS A 26 16.50 23.55 38.76
C CYS A 26 17.69 24.18 38.03
N ALA A 27 17.36 24.70 36.85
CA ALA A 27 17.91 25.91 36.26
C ALA A 27 19.28 25.84 35.55
N VAL A 28 19.29 26.58 34.44
CA VAL A 28 20.43 27.01 33.62
C VAL A 28 20.86 25.98 32.56
N VAL A 29 20.27 26.06 31.36
CA VAL A 29 20.95 26.50 30.12
C VAL A 29 19.83 26.77 29.10
N LEU A 30 19.44 28.03 28.98
CA LEU A 30 18.68 28.55 27.85
C LEU A 30 19.71 28.88 26.77
N LEU A 31 19.96 27.97 25.82
CA LEU A 31 20.80 28.26 24.65
C LEU A 31 19.94 28.14 23.40
N VAL A 32 19.59 29.30 22.86
CA VAL A 32 18.96 29.48 21.56
C VAL A 32 19.97 29.12 20.48
N LEU A 33 19.75 28.02 19.78
CA LEU A 33 20.39 27.72 18.49
C LEU A 33 19.26 27.54 17.47
N ALA A 34 18.99 28.63 16.75
CA ALA A 34 18.19 28.61 15.55
C ALA A 34 18.91 27.75 14.50
N ALA A 35 18.41 26.52 14.29
CA ALA A 35 18.83 25.70 13.16
C ALA A 35 18.19 26.29 11.91
N VAL A 36 19.00 26.98 11.10
CA VAL A 36 18.66 27.37 9.74
C VAL A 36 18.48 26.08 8.93
N SER A 37 17.24 25.74 8.62
CA SER A 37 16.90 24.69 7.65
C SER A 37 17.26 25.19 6.25
N VAL A 38 18.46 24.82 5.79
CA VAL A 38 18.84 24.96 4.38
C VAL A 38 18.14 23.83 3.61
N PRO A 39 17.31 24.12 2.61
CA PRO A 39 16.78 23.07 1.74
C PRO A 39 17.93 22.53 0.88
N PHE A 40 18.36 21.31 1.16
CA PHE A 40 19.21 20.55 0.24
C PHE A 40 18.37 20.18 -0.99
N ALA A 41 18.38 21.04 -2.00
CA ALA A 41 17.98 20.66 -3.35
C ALA A 41 19.06 19.73 -3.91
N GLY A 42 18.95 18.44 -3.62
CA GLY A 42 19.74 17.41 -4.27
C GLY A 42 19.32 17.31 -5.74
N ALA A 43 20.02 18.01 -6.62
CA ALA A 43 19.92 17.77 -8.05
C ALA A 43 20.42 16.35 -8.34
N GLN A 44 19.52 15.46 -8.78
CA GLN A 44 19.91 14.15 -9.28
C GLN A 44 20.76 14.32 -10.56
N PRO A 45 21.84 13.53 -10.74
CA PRO A 45 22.61 13.54 -11.98
C PRO A 45 21.72 13.13 -13.17
N PRO A 46 21.99 13.65 -14.38
CA PRO A 46 21.16 13.37 -15.55
C PRO A 46 21.13 11.86 -15.84
N ARG A 47 19.91 11.32 -15.97
CA ARG A 47 19.66 9.90 -16.24
C ARG A 47 20.18 9.52 -17.64
N PRO A 48 20.88 8.38 -17.82
CA PRO A 48 21.23 7.88 -19.14
C PRO A 48 19.98 7.53 -19.96
N PRO A 49 20.03 7.61 -21.30
CA PRO A 49 18.87 7.38 -22.15
C PRO A 49 18.30 5.97 -21.96
N ALA A 50 16.97 5.88 -21.89
CA ALA A 50 16.25 4.61 -21.70
C ALA A 50 16.36 3.71 -22.96
N PRO A 51 16.43 2.39 -22.79
CA PRO A 51 16.44 1.45 -23.91
C PRO A 51 15.08 1.48 -24.65
N PRO A 52 15.06 1.21 -25.98
CA PRO A 52 13.85 1.30 -26.78
C PRO A 52 12.84 0.22 -26.36
N GLY A 53 11.63 0.62 -25.95
CA GLY A 53 10.51 -0.30 -25.69
C GLY A 53 10.05 -0.42 -24.24
N ALA A 54 10.68 0.24 -23.28
CA ALA A 54 10.08 0.45 -21.97
C ALA A 54 9.10 1.64 -22.03
N PRO A 55 7.85 1.53 -21.55
CA PRO A 55 7.02 2.70 -21.31
C PRO A 55 7.80 3.65 -20.42
N GLY A 56 8.00 4.88 -20.89
CA GLY A 56 8.85 5.85 -20.22
C GLY A 56 8.33 6.12 -18.80
N SER A 57 9.20 5.92 -17.82
CA SER A 57 9.11 6.56 -16.50
C SER A 57 9.31 8.07 -16.67
N GLY A 58 8.34 8.74 -17.30
CA GLY A 58 8.13 10.17 -17.11
C GLY A 58 7.47 10.36 -15.75
N GLY A 59 7.89 11.36 -14.98
CA GLY A 59 7.24 11.70 -13.72
C GLY A 59 5.76 11.96 -13.97
N SER A 60 4.91 10.98 -13.69
CA SER A 60 3.47 11.12 -13.80
C SER A 60 3.00 11.94 -12.62
N THR A 61 2.76 13.23 -12.87
CA THR A 61 1.93 14.06 -11.99
C THR A 61 0.62 13.32 -11.78
N ALA A 62 0.27 13.03 -10.53
CA ALA A 62 -0.99 12.39 -10.20
C ALA A 62 -2.17 13.20 -10.77
N THR A 63 -2.98 12.59 -11.62
CA THR A 63 -4.00 13.31 -12.42
C THR A 63 -5.41 13.26 -11.82
N GLY A 64 -5.68 12.40 -10.84
CA GLY A 64 -7.02 12.26 -10.24
C GLY A 64 -7.20 12.93 -8.89
N ALA A 65 -8.47 13.03 -8.50
CA ALA A 65 -8.88 13.53 -7.18
C ALA A 65 -8.27 12.67 -6.06
N THR A 66 -7.97 13.28 -4.92
CA THR A 66 -7.53 12.54 -3.74
C THR A 66 -8.66 11.64 -3.24
N CYS A 67 -8.35 10.39 -2.93
CA CYS A 67 -9.30 9.47 -2.32
C CYS A 67 -9.70 9.96 -0.92
N ASN A 68 -10.96 9.79 -0.54
CA ASN A 68 -11.39 10.04 0.82
C ASN A 68 -10.72 9.02 1.76
N THR A 69 -10.15 9.51 2.86
CA THR A 69 -9.40 8.69 3.82
C THR A 69 -10.27 7.70 4.60
N ASP A 70 -11.59 7.81 4.53
CA ASP A 70 -12.54 6.87 5.11
C ASP A 70 -12.96 5.74 4.14
N GLY A 71 -12.47 5.77 2.89
CA GLY A 71 -12.81 4.81 1.83
C GLY A 71 -14.12 5.10 1.11
N SER A 72 -14.82 6.20 1.41
CA SER A 72 -16.12 6.54 0.81
C SER A 72 -16.06 6.93 -0.67
N SER A 73 -14.87 7.28 -1.18
CA SER A 73 -14.65 7.55 -2.60
C SER A 73 -14.37 6.28 -3.41
N ALA A 74 -14.39 5.09 -2.80
CA ALA A 74 -14.18 3.85 -3.52
C ALA A 74 -15.31 3.58 -4.51
N ASN A 75 -14.93 3.39 -5.77
CA ASN A 75 -15.79 2.83 -6.80
C ASN A 75 -15.16 1.51 -7.22
N ILE A 76 -15.77 0.39 -6.83
CA ILE A 76 -15.33 -0.96 -7.18
C ILE A 76 -16.55 -1.83 -7.45
N ALA A 77 -16.58 -2.48 -8.61
CA ALA A 77 -17.63 -3.42 -8.98
C ALA A 77 -17.06 -4.64 -9.70
N PHE A 78 -17.73 -5.78 -9.53
CA PHE A 78 -17.39 -7.03 -10.20
C PHE A 78 -18.64 -7.55 -10.91
N SER A 79 -18.61 -7.60 -12.23
CA SER A 79 -19.67 -8.19 -13.06
C SER A 79 -19.14 -9.40 -13.83
N THR A 80 -20.04 -10.16 -14.42
CA THR A 80 -19.71 -11.20 -15.40
C THR A 80 -20.37 -10.81 -16.71
N GLU A 81 -19.57 -10.73 -17.77
CA GLU A 81 -20.01 -10.35 -19.11
C GLU A 81 -19.49 -11.38 -20.10
N GLY A 82 -20.39 -12.22 -20.61
CA GLY A 82 -20.02 -13.37 -21.44
C GLY A 82 -19.06 -14.30 -20.71
N THR A 83 -17.86 -14.48 -21.28
CA THR A 83 -16.80 -15.33 -20.73
C THR A 83 -15.83 -14.59 -19.81
N ASN A 84 -16.11 -13.33 -19.47
CA ASN A 84 -15.20 -12.49 -18.70
C ASN A 84 -15.78 -12.10 -17.34
N ARG A 85 -14.92 -12.08 -16.32
CA ARG A 85 -15.08 -11.26 -15.13
C ARG A 85 -14.72 -9.82 -15.51
N VAL A 86 -15.63 -8.87 -15.37
CA VAL A 86 -15.32 -7.45 -15.59
C VAL A 86 -15.21 -6.76 -14.25
N ILE A 87 -14.07 -6.11 -14.01
CA ILE A 87 -13.81 -5.35 -12.79
C ILE A 87 -13.88 -3.88 -13.15
N THR A 88 -14.77 -3.11 -12.51
CA THR A 88 -14.80 -1.66 -12.64
C THR A 88 -14.14 -1.03 -11.43
N THR A 89 -13.13 -0.18 -11.57
CA THR A 89 -12.55 0.52 -10.41
C THR A 89 -11.96 1.91 -10.68
N ASN A 90 -12.07 2.80 -9.70
CA ASN A 90 -11.34 4.08 -9.67
C ASN A 90 -10.03 4.04 -8.87
N PHE A 91 -9.62 2.87 -8.38
CA PHE A 91 -8.42 2.64 -7.58
C PHE A 91 -8.39 3.25 -6.17
N CYS A 92 -9.47 3.86 -5.71
CA CYS A 92 -9.60 4.18 -4.30
C CYS A 92 -9.97 2.92 -3.50
N PRO A 93 -9.27 2.61 -2.41
CA PRO A 93 -9.62 1.50 -1.53
C PRO A 93 -10.93 1.78 -0.77
N ASN A 94 -11.74 0.74 -0.60
CA ASN A 94 -13.01 0.75 0.13
C ASN A 94 -12.86 0.61 1.65
N HIS A 95 -11.72 1.01 2.20
CA HIS A 95 -11.42 1.01 3.62
C HIS A 95 -10.70 2.30 3.98
N ALA A 96 -10.60 2.56 5.28
CA ALA A 96 -9.86 3.71 5.77
C ALA A 96 -8.39 3.64 5.36
N VAL A 97 -7.83 4.77 4.93
CA VAL A 97 -6.42 4.92 4.51
C VAL A 97 -5.77 5.94 5.40
N ARG A 98 -4.54 5.65 5.84
CA ARG A 98 -3.69 6.63 6.49
C ARG A 98 -2.45 6.91 5.67
N THR A 99 -2.26 8.19 5.33
CA THR A 99 -1.04 8.69 4.69
C THR A 99 0.10 8.70 5.71
N ILE A 100 0.96 7.67 5.69
CA ILE A 100 2.18 7.59 6.52
C ILE A 100 3.39 8.13 5.74
N ASN A 101 3.48 7.82 4.45
CA ASN A 101 4.44 8.46 3.54
C ASN A 101 3.87 9.79 3.01
N PRO A 102 4.64 10.63 2.30
CA PRO A 102 4.17 11.94 1.85
C PRO A 102 3.24 11.88 0.62
N ASN A 103 2.76 10.70 0.21
CA ASN A 103 1.96 10.52 -1.00
C ASN A 103 0.50 10.23 -0.64
N ASP A 104 -0.43 10.95 -1.26
CA ASP A 104 -1.86 10.70 -1.09
C ASP A 104 -2.37 9.69 -2.11
N ALA A 105 -3.25 8.79 -1.66
CA ALA A 105 -4.03 7.93 -2.54
C ALA A 105 -4.91 8.77 -3.46
N ARG A 106 -4.91 8.47 -4.77
CA ARG A 106 -5.66 9.25 -5.77
C ARG A 106 -6.45 8.34 -6.69
N GLU A 107 -7.60 8.85 -7.12
CA GLU A 107 -8.43 8.20 -8.13
C GLU A 107 -7.65 8.09 -9.44
N ASN A 108 -7.83 6.99 -10.17
CA ASN A 108 -7.27 6.83 -11.52
C ASN A 108 -5.76 7.12 -11.59
N SER A 109 -5.06 6.99 -10.46
CA SER A 109 -3.62 7.14 -10.33
C SER A 109 -2.96 6.00 -11.10
N HIS A 110 -2.69 6.30 -12.36
CA HIS A 110 -1.81 5.63 -13.30
C HIS A 110 -2.01 4.13 -13.57
N PHE A 111 -2.96 3.78 -14.45
CA PHE A 111 -2.77 2.64 -15.37
C PHE A 111 -2.69 3.06 -16.84
N GLY A 112 -2.58 4.37 -17.13
CA GLY A 112 -2.64 4.89 -18.51
C GLY A 112 -3.97 4.64 -19.22
N ILE A 113 -5.03 4.35 -18.46
CA ILE A 113 -6.33 3.86 -18.96
C ILE A 113 -7.43 4.86 -18.61
N THR A 114 -8.23 5.23 -19.62
CA THR A 114 -9.45 6.05 -19.48
C THR A 114 -10.70 5.24 -19.13
N ASP A 115 -10.69 3.94 -19.44
CA ASP A 115 -11.78 3.01 -19.14
C ASP A 115 -11.49 2.24 -17.85
N GLN A 116 -12.16 2.61 -16.78
CA GLN A 116 -12.08 1.97 -15.46
C GLN A 116 -12.51 0.48 -15.45
N ARG A 117 -12.60 -0.22 -16.60
CA ARG A 117 -13.14 -1.57 -16.76
C ARG A 117 -12.05 -2.55 -17.22
N TYR A 118 -11.85 -3.62 -16.45
CA TYR A 118 -10.83 -4.64 -16.64
C TYR A 118 -11.49 -6.00 -16.90
N PRO A 119 -11.63 -6.43 -18.16
CA PRO A 119 -12.15 -7.75 -18.50
C PRO A 119 -11.06 -8.82 -18.33
N LEU A 120 -11.33 -9.79 -17.46
CA LEU A 120 -10.48 -10.95 -17.20
C LEU A 120 -11.20 -12.22 -17.66
N PRO A 121 -10.58 -13.09 -18.48
CA PRO A 121 -11.22 -14.32 -18.91
C PRO A 121 -11.51 -15.24 -17.72
N LEU A 122 -12.72 -15.79 -17.65
CA LEU A 122 -13.10 -16.79 -16.64
C LEU A 122 -12.37 -18.14 -16.84
N ALA A 123 -11.85 -18.36 -18.04
CA ALA A 123 -11.02 -19.50 -18.40
C ALA A 123 -9.71 -18.98 -19.02
N PRO A 124 -8.72 -18.56 -18.21
CA PRO A 124 -7.45 -18.06 -18.72
C PRO A 124 -6.68 -19.16 -19.46
N THR A 125 -6.00 -18.79 -20.53
CA THR A 125 -5.10 -19.67 -21.29
C THR A 125 -3.74 -19.02 -21.40
N LEU A 126 -2.69 -19.83 -21.55
CA LEU A 126 -1.34 -19.30 -21.70
C LEU A 126 -1.26 -18.43 -22.96
N ALA A 127 -0.82 -17.18 -22.78
CA ALA A 127 -0.56 -16.29 -23.89
C ALA A 127 0.51 -16.88 -24.83
N PRO A 128 0.40 -16.62 -26.16
CA PRO A 128 1.46 -16.89 -27.10
C PRO A 128 2.78 -16.27 -26.64
N THR A 129 3.93 -16.88 -26.98
CA THR A 129 5.24 -16.41 -26.51
C THR A 129 5.51 -14.93 -26.81
N SER A 130 4.97 -14.40 -27.91
CA SER A 130 5.08 -12.98 -28.29
C SER A 130 4.34 -12.00 -27.38
N GLN A 131 3.44 -12.49 -26.52
CA GLN A 131 2.63 -11.69 -25.59
C GLN A 131 2.98 -11.98 -24.12
N ARG A 132 3.94 -12.88 -23.86
CA ARG A 132 4.35 -13.21 -22.49
C ARG A 132 5.17 -12.06 -21.92
N ILE A 133 4.72 -11.54 -20.79
CA ILE A 133 5.47 -10.59 -19.97
C ILE A 133 6.39 -11.35 -19.01
N ASN A 134 7.62 -10.87 -18.85
CA ASN A 134 8.56 -11.46 -17.90
C ASN A 134 8.28 -10.90 -16.50
N LEU A 135 7.54 -11.65 -15.68
CA LEU A 135 7.19 -11.28 -14.30
C LEU A 135 8.39 -11.32 -13.32
N THR A 136 9.57 -11.78 -13.76
CA THR A 136 10.77 -11.86 -12.90
C THR A 136 11.19 -10.48 -12.37
N CYS A 137 10.82 -9.41 -13.08
CA CYS A 137 11.23 -8.04 -12.76
C CYS A 137 10.16 -7.03 -13.21
N ILE A 138 9.01 -7.01 -12.52
CA ILE A 138 7.95 -6.01 -12.75
C ILE A 138 7.67 -5.29 -11.43
N PRO A 139 8.28 -4.15 -11.15
CA PRO A 139 7.99 -3.34 -9.96
C PRO A 139 6.75 -2.48 -10.19
N SER A 140 5.61 -3.13 -10.39
CA SER A 140 4.34 -2.47 -10.71
C SER A 140 3.16 -3.34 -10.27
N ALA A 141 1.96 -2.87 -10.57
CA ALA A 141 0.72 -3.57 -10.35
C ALA A 141 0.68 -4.91 -11.11
N VAL A 142 0.24 -5.95 -10.42
CA VAL A 142 0.08 -7.32 -10.92
C VAL A 142 -1.34 -7.84 -10.73
N GLY A 143 -2.18 -7.12 -9.98
CA GLY A 143 -3.58 -7.49 -9.78
C GLY A 143 -4.42 -6.38 -9.16
N ILE A 144 -5.73 -6.58 -9.18
CA ILE A 144 -6.72 -5.67 -8.60
C ILE A 144 -7.33 -6.35 -7.37
N ALA A 145 -7.26 -5.67 -6.23
CA ALA A 145 -7.84 -6.15 -4.98
C ALA A 145 -9.35 -5.93 -4.94
N ARG A 146 -10.07 -6.75 -4.16
CA ARG A 146 -11.51 -6.53 -3.92
C ARG A 146 -11.82 -5.22 -3.19
N SER A 147 -10.81 -4.59 -2.60
CA SER A 147 -10.95 -3.25 -2.03
C SER A 147 -11.00 -2.14 -3.07
N GLY A 148 -10.60 -2.39 -4.32
CA GLY A 148 -10.46 -1.35 -5.35
C GLY A 148 -9.01 -0.92 -5.58
N ALA A 149 -8.16 -0.99 -4.55
CA ALA A 149 -6.72 -0.82 -4.68
C ALA A 149 -6.06 -1.95 -5.48
N VAL A 150 -4.75 -1.85 -5.73
CA VAL A 150 -4.01 -2.85 -6.51
C VAL A 150 -3.02 -3.64 -5.67
N PHE A 151 -2.68 -4.84 -6.16
CA PHE A 151 -1.53 -5.59 -5.69
C PHE A 151 -0.32 -5.21 -6.51
N PHE A 152 0.76 -4.81 -5.87
CA PHE A 152 2.07 -4.70 -6.49
C PHE A 152 2.82 -6.01 -6.34
N SER A 153 3.80 -6.21 -7.22
CA SER A 153 4.77 -7.29 -7.05
C SER A 153 5.61 -7.09 -5.79
N VAL A 154 6.52 -8.02 -5.50
CA VAL A 154 7.43 -7.94 -4.35
C VAL A 154 8.45 -6.79 -4.44
N PHE A 155 8.55 -6.08 -5.58
CA PHE A 155 9.66 -5.17 -5.86
C PHE A 155 9.33 -3.69 -5.54
N PRO A 156 10.18 -2.99 -4.76
CA PRO A 156 9.99 -1.57 -4.39
C PRO A 156 10.56 -0.64 -5.47
N GLY A 157 9.87 -0.54 -6.60
CA GLY A 157 10.32 0.26 -7.76
C GLY A 157 11.54 -0.32 -8.52
N THR A 158 12.31 -1.22 -7.91
CA THR A 158 13.50 -1.85 -8.49
C THR A 158 13.57 -3.35 -8.17
N CYS A 159 14.12 -4.11 -9.10
CA CYS A 159 14.17 -5.57 -8.96
C CYS A 159 15.30 -6.03 -8.03
N GLY A 160 15.09 -7.18 -7.39
CA GLY A 160 16.07 -7.81 -6.51
C GLY A 160 15.98 -7.40 -5.04
N SER A 161 15.01 -6.57 -4.67
CA SER A 161 14.71 -6.22 -3.27
C SER A 161 13.27 -6.54 -2.90
N ASP A 162 13.02 -6.74 -1.61
CA ASP A 162 11.70 -6.98 -1.04
C ASP A 162 11.10 -5.64 -0.56
N ALA A 163 9.95 -5.27 -1.11
CA ALA A 163 9.25 -4.04 -0.79
C ALA A 163 8.73 -4.03 0.65
N VAL A 164 8.27 -5.16 1.18
CA VAL A 164 7.83 -5.23 2.59
C VAL A 164 9.01 -4.92 3.51
N LYS A 165 10.22 -5.34 3.14
CA LYS A 165 11.43 -5.05 3.93
C LYS A 165 11.87 -3.58 3.81
N LEU A 166 11.79 -2.99 2.61
CA LEU A 166 12.32 -1.64 2.36
C LEU A 166 11.33 -0.51 2.63
N GLU A 167 10.04 -0.78 2.53
CA GLU A 167 8.97 0.22 2.57
C GLU A 167 7.93 -0.07 3.65
N GLY A 168 8.04 -1.19 4.38
CA GLY A 168 7.03 -1.60 5.37
C GLY A 168 6.77 -0.60 6.50
N ASP A 169 7.74 0.28 6.80
CA ASP A 169 7.58 1.39 7.73
C ASP A 169 6.66 2.52 7.21
N THR A 170 6.29 2.45 5.93
CA THR A 170 5.40 3.39 5.27
C THR A 170 3.98 2.86 5.03
N PHE A 171 3.72 1.58 5.35
CA PHE A 171 2.41 0.96 5.19
C PHE A 171 1.46 1.36 6.33
N ASP A 172 0.20 1.64 5.99
CA ASP A 172 -0.85 1.86 6.98
C ASP A 172 -1.29 0.57 7.68
N GLU A 173 -2.29 0.66 8.58
CA GLU A 173 -2.86 -0.50 9.26
C GLU A 173 -3.38 -1.59 8.33
N CYS A 174 -3.74 -1.22 7.10
CA CYS A 174 -4.26 -2.11 6.09
C CYS A 174 -3.15 -2.82 5.30
N GLY A 175 -1.88 -2.45 5.53
CA GLY A 175 -0.72 -3.05 4.88
C GLY A 175 -0.44 -2.50 3.48
N GLY A 176 -0.87 -1.28 3.20
CA GLY A 176 -0.67 -0.61 1.92
C GLY A 176 -0.26 0.86 2.06
N HIS A 177 0.13 1.46 0.95
CA HIS A 177 0.50 2.88 0.85
C HIS A 177 0.33 3.39 -0.59
N ALA A 178 0.45 4.70 -0.80
CA ALA A 178 0.46 5.29 -2.14
C ALA A 178 1.88 5.55 -2.65
N GLU A 179 2.17 5.25 -3.92
CA GLU A 179 3.40 5.74 -4.57
C GLU A 179 3.25 7.21 -5.04
N GLN A 180 4.29 7.78 -5.65
CA GLN A 180 4.36 9.20 -5.98
C GLN A 180 3.25 9.68 -6.94
N SER A 181 2.77 8.83 -7.84
CA SER A 181 1.63 9.14 -8.72
C SER A 181 0.26 8.92 -8.05
N GLY A 182 0.26 8.54 -6.77
CA GLY A 182 -0.92 8.41 -5.92
C GLY A 182 -1.55 7.02 -5.94
N MET A 183 -0.92 6.02 -6.57
CA MET A 183 -1.49 4.68 -6.62
C MET A 183 -1.37 3.97 -5.28
N TYR A 184 -2.50 3.80 -4.60
CA TYR A 184 -2.56 3.02 -3.38
C TYR A 184 -2.48 1.52 -3.70
N HIS A 185 -1.52 0.84 -3.09
CA HIS A 185 -1.22 -0.56 -3.39
C HIS A 185 -0.74 -1.33 -2.17
N TYR A 186 -0.79 -2.65 -2.30
CA TYR A 186 -0.27 -3.58 -1.29
C TYR A 186 0.89 -4.42 -1.85
N HIS A 187 1.93 -4.59 -1.04
CA HIS A 187 3.00 -5.57 -1.26
C HIS A 187 2.80 -6.87 -0.46
N MET A 188 1.79 -6.89 0.41
CA MET A 188 1.45 -8.02 1.28
C MET A 188 -0.07 -8.22 1.34
N THR A 189 -0.53 -9.27 2.02
CA THR A 189 -1.96 -9.50 2.19
C THR A 189 -2.60 -8.36 2.99
N PRO A 190 -3.61 -7.65 2.43
CA PRO A 190 -4.22 -6.51 3.10
C PRO A 190 -5.10 -6.94 4.27
N SER A 191 -4.78 -6.47 5.47
CA SER A 191 -5.46 -6.87 6.71
C SER A 191 -6.93 -6.41 6.73
N CYS A 192 -7.19 -5.19 6.27
CA CYS A 192 -8.53 -4.58 6.23
C CYS A 192 -9.47 -5.29 5.25
N THR A 193 -8.96 -5.73 4.10
CA THR A 193 -9.74 -6.51 3.13
C THR A 193 -9.90 -7.96 3.60
N HIS A 194 -8.86 -8.56 4.19
CA HIS A 194 -8.91 -9.95 4.60
C HIS A 194 -9.90 -10.16 5.75
N SER A 195 -9.81 -9.32 6.78
CA SER A 195 -10.69 -9.39 7.96
C SER A 195 -12.16 -9.08 7.61
N ALA A 196 -12.42 -8.12 6.72
CA ALA A 196 -13.77 -7.80 6.28
C ALA A 196 -14.43 -8.91 5.45
N LEU A 197 -13.64 -9.74 4.75
CA LEU A 197 -14.16 -10.81 3.89
C LEU A 197 -14.15 -12.18 4.57
N ALA A 198 -13.35 -12.39 5.61
CA ALA A 198 -13.22 -13.68 6.27
C ALA A 198 -14.45 -14.00 7.13
N THR A 199 -15.02 -15.20 6.94
CA THR A 199 -16.08 -15.74 7.80
C THR A 199 -15.59 -17.01 8.47
N SER A 200 -15.71 -17.08 9.80
CA SER A 200 -15.30 -18.26 10.57
C SER A 200 -16.05 -19.51 10.08
N GLY A 201 -15.30 -20.61 9.87
CA GLY A 201 -15.85 -21.87 9.38
C GLY A 201 -16.11 -21.92 7.86
N GLN A 202 -15.79 -20.85 7.12
CA GLN A 202 -15.88 -20.82 5.66
C GLN A 202 -14.51 -20.87 4.98
N HIS A 203 -14.50 -21.11 3.68
CA HIS A 203 -13.29 -21.05 2.87
C HIS A 203 -12.69 -19.64 2.87
N SER A 204 -11.39 -19.55 2.61
CA SER A 204 -10.69 -18.28 2.47
C SER A 204 -11.37 -17.38 1.43
N PRO A 205 -11.50 -16.07 1.72
CA PRO A 205 -12.10 -15.15 0.78
C PRO A 205 -11.21 -14.93 -0.45
N ILE A 206 -11.84 -14.62 -1.58
CA ILE A 206 -11.12 -14.12 -2.76
C ILE A 206 -10.66 -12.70 -2.45
N MET A 207 -9.35 -12.48 -2.47
CA MET A 207 -8.74 -11.18 -2.17
C MET A 207 -8.70 -10.23 -3.37
N GLY A 208 -8.74 -10.77 -4.59
CA GLY A 208 -8.74 -10.00 -5.83
C GLY A 208 -8.44 -10.90 -7.02
N TYR A 209 -8.05 -10.28 -8.13
CA TYR A 209 -7.77 -10.96 -9.40
C TYR A 209 -6.47 -10.43 -10.01
N MET A 210 -5.66 -11.34 -10.56
CA MET A 210 -4.44 -10.99 -11.28
C MET A 210 -4.76 -10.52 -12.70
N VAL A 211 -3.89 -9.70 -13.28
CA VAL A 211 -4.08 -9.09 -14.61
C VAL A 211 -3.04 -9.58 -15.64
N ASP A 212 -2.46 -10.77 -15.42
CA ASP A 212 -1.36 -11.37 -16.19
C ASP A 212 -1.80 -12.29 -17.36
#